data_AF-A0A7G1IKY2-F1
#
_entry.id   AF-A0A7G1IKY2-F1
#
_cell.length_a   1.000
_cell.length_b   1.000
_cell.length_c   1.000
_cell.angle_alpha   90.00
_cell.angle_beta   90.00
_cell.angle_gamma   90.00
#
_symmetry.space_group_name_H-M   'P 1'
#
loop_
_entity.id
_entity.type
_entity.pdbx_description
1 polymer ?
#
loop_
_entity_poly.entity_id
_entity_poly.type
_entity_poly.pdbx_seq_one_letter_code
_entity_poly.pdbx_strand_id
1 'polypeptide(L)'
;MGGPGNTGGTGGSGGAAGMFGNGGSGGNGGSGGSAGGAGGTGGIGGRGGLVFGDGGKGGDGGNGLLVGSGGDGGAGGLGGRLFGNGGAGGAGGSAGSNAGTGANGGAGGAGGLLFGDGGSGGGAGIGFNGLPASGGAGGNAGFLVGNGGDGGFGFSGGAAGKAGVLIGNGGDGGLDTGQSGTAGGFLYGNGGAGANALAPGVVGGNGGNGGLIGHGGAGGRAPTAPTAPPAATAAMADCCTATAGPAATAGPAATAGPHRESEDKLEPAATAATASGCSAAAAPAGLAATEPAHPAPAGPAGRVATPRDSATEGPAEPAVTEPTSSGAVAPAGMPGSSATPATAATREPAAPSTPPEVAAATPR
;
A
#
# COMPACT_ATOMS: atom_id res chain seq x y z
N MET A 1 -3.13 17.53 -28.29
CA MET A 1 -3.90 18.65 -27.70
C MET A 1 -5.30 18.12 -27.39
N GLY A 2 -5.63 17.84 -26.13
CA GLY A 2 -7.00 17.48 -25.74
C GLY A 2 -7.81 18.74 -25.40
N GLY A 3 -9.14 18.67 -25.48
CA GLY A 3 -10.08 19.77 -25.24
C GLY A 3 -10.35 20.08 -23.74
N PRO A 4 -11.26 21.03 -23.43
CA PRO A 4 -11.52 21.43 -22.04
C PRO A 4 -12.06 20.24 -21.21
N GLY A 5 -11.24 19.80 -20.25
CA GLY A 5 -11.45 18.62 -19.39
C GLY A 5 -10.24 17.68 -19.29
N ASN A 6 -9.11 18.04 -19.90
CA ASN A 6 -7.96 17.16 -20.04
C ASN A 6 -7.48 16.54 -18.71
N THR A 7 -7.68 15.23 -18.58
CA THR A 7 -6.90 14.40 -17.68
C THR A 7 -5.41 14.65 -17.91
N GLY A 8 -4.63 14.66 -16.84
CA GLY A 8 -3.18 14.72 -16.93
C GLY A 8 -2.64 13.54 -17.73
N GLY A 9 -1.58 13.77 -18.51
CA GLY A 9 -0.94 12.71 -19.27
C GLY A 9 -0.36 11.63 -18.35
N THR A 10 -0.48 10.36 -18.71
CA THR A 10 0.18 9.29 -17.96
C THR A 10 1.69 9.43 -18.05
N GLY A 11 2.39 9.12 -16.96
CA GLY A 11 3.85 9.04 -16.96
C GLY A 11 4.36 7.92 -17.85
N GLY A 12 5.46 8.16 -18.56
CA GLY A 12 6.09 7.14 -19.40
C GLY A 12 6.72 6.03 -18.56
N SER A 13 6.63 4.78 -19.00
CA SER A 13 7.32 3.68 -18.32
C SER A 13 8.84 3.85 -18.39
N GLY A 14 9.53 3.43 -17.33
CA GLY A 14 10.98 3.36 -17.29
C GLY A 14 11.52 2.26 -18.22
N GLY A 15 12.64 2.53 -18.87
CA GLY A 15 13.29 1.55 -19.75
C GLY A 15 13.81 0.34 -18.97
N ALA A 16 13.54 -0.87 -19.45
CA ALA A 16 14.14 -2.07 -18.88
C ALA A 16 15.62 -2.19 -19.29
N ALA A 17 16.47 -2.65 -18.38
CA ALA A 17 17.85 -2.97 -18.67
C ALA A 17 18.00 -4.34 -19.36
N GLY A 18 19.14 -4.54 -20.03
CA GLY A 18 19.48 -5.78 -20.77
C GLY A 18 20.04 -6.88 -19.85
N MET A 19 21.22 -7.44 -20.18
CA MET A 19 21.85 -8.41 -19.26
C MET A 19 22.33 -7.78 -17.95
N PHE A 20 22.78 -6.53 -18.03
CA PHE A 20 23.29 -5.75 -16.91
C PHE A 20 22.68 -4.35 -16.94
N GLY A 21 22.56 -3.74 -15.76
CA GLY A 21 22.17 -2.34 -15.60
C GLY A 21 20.86 -2.20 -14.83
N ASN A 22 20.64 -1.00 -14.29
CA ASN A 22 19.43 -0.71 -13.54
C ASN A 22 18.29 -0.34 -14.48
N GLY A 23 17.06 -0.68 -14.08
CA GLY A 23 15.87 -0.20 -14.77
C GLY A 23 15.73 1.31 -14.64
N GLY A 24 15.27 1.97 -15.69
CA GLY A 24 14.95 3.39 -15.66
C GLY A 24 13.78 3.67 -14.74
N SER A 25 13.71 4.85 -14.13
CA SER A 25 12.52 5.27 -13.38
C SER A 25 11.32 5.45 -14.30
N GLY A 26 10.13 5.15 -13.79
CA GLY A 26 8.89 5.60 -14.41
C GLY A 26 8.77 7.13 -14.33
N GLY A 27 8.24 7.74 -15.37
CA GLY A 27 7.91 9.17 -15.38
C GLY A 27 6.69 9.45 -14.51
N ASN A 28 6.58 10.66 -13.97
CA ASN A 28 5.41 11.04 -13.19
C ASN A 28 4.19 11.29 -14.08
N GLY A 29 3.01 11.09 -13.53
CA GLY A 29 1.77 11.51 -14.14
C GLY A 29 1.64 13.03 -14.17
N GLY A 30 1.07 13.56 -15.25
CA GLY A 30 0.74 14.97 -15.40
C GLY A 30 -0.40 15.37 -14.48
N SER A 31 -0.44 16.64 -14.09
CA SER A 31 -1.58 17.17 -13.32
C SER A 31 -2.83 17.30 -14.20
N GLY A 32 -3.99 17.24 -13.57
CA GLY A 32 -5.28 17.50 -14.21
C GLY A 32 -5.38 18.91 -14.78
N GLY A 33 -6.03 19.04 -15.93
CA GLY A 33 -6.21 20.31 -16.62
C GLY A 33 -7.24 21.23 -15.96
N SER A 34 -7.16 22.52 -16.29
CA SER A 34 -7.92 23.65 -15.68
C SER A 34 -9.45 23.52 -15.64
N ALA A 35 -10.03 22.58 -16.38
CA ALA A 35 -11.48 22.31 -16.41
C ALA A 35 -11.89 21.14 -15.49
N GLY A 36 -11.08 20.82 -14.49
CA GLY A 36 -11.38 19.77 -13.51
C GLY A 36 -10.87 18.38 -13.89
N GLY A 37 -9.78 18.30 -14.66
CA GLY A 37 -9.22 17.02 -15.09
C GLY A 37 -8.68 16.20 -13.91
N ALA A 38 -8.74 14.87 -14.03
CA ALA A 38 -8.03 13.98 -13.12
C ALA A 38 -6.51 14.05 -13.38
N GLY A 39 -5.70 13.71 -12.38
CA GLY A 39 -4.27 13.50 -12.58
C GLY A 39 -3.99 12.27 -13.44
N GLY A 40 -2.89 12.31 -14.19
CA GLY A 40 -2.40 11.14 -14.92
C GLY A 40 -1.78 10.13 -13.96
N THR A 41 -1.82 8.84 -14.28
CA THR A 41 -1.11 7.83 -13.50
C THR A 41 0.40 7.98 -13.65
N GLY A 42 1.16 7.61 -12.62
CA GLY A 42 2.60 7.46 -12.71
C GLY A 42 3.00 6.30 -13.61
N GLY A 43 4.15 6.42 -14.26
CA GLY A 43 4.74 5.38 -15.09
C GLY A 43 5.34 4.26 -14.25
N ILE A 44 5.30 3.04 -14.74
CA ILE A 44 5.93 1.89 -14.06
C ILE A 44 7.46 2.01 -14.18
N GLY A 45 8.18 1.68 -13.12
CA GLY A 45 9.64 1.57 -13.14
C GLY A 45 10.13 0.44 -14.04
N GLY A 46 11.22 0.67 -14.75
CA GLY A 46 11.87 -0.31 -15.61
C GLY A 46 12.46 -1.47 -14.80
N ARG A 47 12.57 -2.64 -15.43
CA ARG A 47 13.22 -3.81 -14.82
C ARG A 47 14.74 -3.65 -14.81
N GLY A 48 15.39 -4.07 -13.73
CA GLY A 48 16.84 -4.28 -13.68
C GLY A 48 17.33 -5.39 -14.62
N GLY A 49 18.63 -5.44 -14.87
CA GLY A 49 19.24 -6.33 -15.85
C GLY A 49 19.10 -7.81 -15.45
N LEU A 50 19.06 -8.72 -16.42
CA LEU A 50 18.83 -10.15 -16.15
C LEU A 50 19.78 -10.73 -15.10
N VAL A 51 21.07 -10.40 -15.17
CA VAL A 51 22.07 -10.88 -14.22
C VAL A 51 22.13 -9.94 -13.01
N PHE A 52 22.45 -8.68 -13.25
CA PHE A 52 22.60 -7.67 -12.22
C PHE A 52 21.88 -6.37 -12.59
N GLY A 53 21.16 -5.83 -11.63
CA GLY A 53 20.72 -4.45 -11.62
C GLY A 53 19.45 -4.25 -10.82
N ASP A 54 19.29 -3.06 -10.26
CA ASP A 54 18.11 -2.72 -9.48
C ASP A 54 16.94 -2.37 -10.41
N GLY A 55 15.73 -2.57 -9.92
CA GLY A 55 14.52 -2.07 -10.56
C GLY A 55 14.42 -0.56 -10.43
N GLY A 56 13.89 0.09 -11.46
CA GLY A 56 13.63 1.53 -11.42
C GLY A 56 12.47 1.85 -10.48
N LYS A 57 12.49 3.01 -9.83
CA LYS A 57 11.32 3.50 -9.07
C LYS A 57 10.13 3.75 -10.00
N GLY A 58 8.92 3.46 -9.52
CA GLY A 58 7.68 3.89 -10.16
C GLY A 58 7.47 5.39 -10.04
N GLY A 59 6.99 6.02 -11.11
CA GLY A 59 6.68 7.44 -11.13
C GLY A 59 5.49 7.76 -10.24
N ASP A 60 5.45 8.96 -9.69
CA ASP A 60 4.33 9.38 -8.85
C ASP A 60 3.12 9.72 -9.73
N GLY A 61 1.92 9.51 -9.19
CA GLY A 61 0.68 9.91 -9.81
C GLY A 61 0.51 11.44 -9.82
N GLY A 62 -0.08 11.97 -10.89
CA GLY A 62 -0.38 13.39 -11.00
C GLY A 62 -1.51 13.81 -10.09
N ASN A 63 -1.54 15.07 -9.68
CA ASN A 63 -2.66 15.61 -8.90
C ASN A 63 -3.86 15.89 -9.79
N GLY A 64 -5.07 15.63 -9.28
CA GLY A 64 -6.31 16.11 -9.87
C GLY A 64 -6.50 17.61 -9.62
N LEU A 65 -7.42 18.24 -10.37
CA LEU A 65 -7.77 19.65 -10.20
C LEU A 65 -9.28 19.83 -10.07
N LEU A 66 -9.73 20.79 -9.25
CA LEU A 66 -11.15 21.09 -8.97
C LEU A 66 -11.97 19.85 -8.56
N VAL A 67 -12.63 19.18 -9.50
CA VAL A 67 -13.40 17.95 -9.25
C VAL A 67 -12.63 16.67 -9.58
N GLY A 68 -11.44 16.78 -10.18
CA GLY A 68 -10.65 15.65 -10.62
C GLY A 68 -9.97 14.91 -9.48
N SER A 69 -9.95 13.59 -9.57
CA SER A 69 -9.17 12.72 -8.68
C SER A 69 -7.68 12.78 -9.00
N GLY A 70 -6.85 12.40 -8.03
CA GLY A 70 -5.45 12.11 -8.31
C GLY A 70 -5.29 10.93 -9.28
N GLY A 71 -4.13 10.82 -9.92
CA GLY A 71 -3.73 9.62 -10.64
C GLY A 71 -2.97 8.65 -9.72
N ASP A 72 -3.08 7.35 -9.95
CA ASP A 72 -2.37 6.36 -9.14
C ASP A 72 -0.85 6.46 -9.31
N GLY A 73 -0.10 6.08 -8.29
CA GLY A 73 1.35 5.90 -8.38
C GLY A 73 1.72 4.70 -9.25
N GLY A 74 2.81 4.83 -10.01
CA GLY A 74 3.36 3.75 -10.81
C GLY A 74 4.00 2.68 -9.94
N ALA A 75 3.91 1.41 -10.34
CA ALA A 75 4.62 0.35 -9.65
C ALA A 75 6.14 0.50 -9.80
N GLY A 76 6.90 0.09 -8.78
CA GLY A 76 8.33 -0.10 -8.87
C GLY A 76 8.71 -1.24 -9.81
N GLY A 77 9.81 -1.05 -10.52
CA GLY A 77 10.37 -2.07 -11.40
C GLY A 77 10.94 -3.23 -10.61
N LEU A 78 10.90 -4.44 -11.18
CA LEU A 78 11.56 -5.58 -10.56
C LEU A 78 13.08 -5.42 -10.63
N GLY A 79 13.78 -5.89 -9.61
CA GLY A 79 15.22 -6.10 -9.66
C GLY A 79 15.63 -7.07 -10.76
N GLY A 80 16.95 -7.21 -10.92
CA GLY A 80 17.53 -8.15 -11.85
C GLY A 80 17.10 -9.58 -11.53
N ARG A 81 17.08 -10.49 -12.52
CA ARG A 81 16.55 -11.85 -12.24
C ARG A 81 17.37 -12.58 -11.18
N LEU A 82 18.68 -12.38 -11.13
CA LEU A 82 19.54 -13.05 -10.15
C LEU A 82 19.90 -12.13 -8.99
N PHE A 83 20.40 -10.94 -9.29
CA PHE A 83 20.86 -9.96 -8.33
C PHE A 83 20.25 -8.58 -8.60
N GLY A 84 19.77 -7.94 -7.55
CA GLY A 84 19.32 -6.54 -7.59
C GLY A 84 18.06 -6.31 -6.79
N ASN A 85 17.93 -5.12 -6.25
CA ASN A 85 16.79 -4.73 -5.45
C ASN A 85 15.60 -4.36 -6.33
N GLY A 86 14.40 -4.54 -5.82
CA GLY A 86 13.20 -3.99 -6.43
C GLY A 86 13.16 -2.47 -6.30
N GLY A 87 12.58 -1.80 -7.28
CA GLY A 87 12.35 -0.36 -7.23
C GLY A 87 11.19 -0.02 -6.28
N ALA A 88 11.24 1.15 -5.65
CA ALA A 88 10.12 1.64 -4.86
C ALA A 88 8.90 1.97 -5.74
N GLY A 89 7.70 1.84 -5.18
CA GLY A 89 6.47 2.34 -5.79
C GLY A 89 6.40 3.87 -5.84
N GLY A 90 5.59 4.39 -6.76
CA GLY A 90 5.21 5.79 -6.85
C GLY A 90 4.15 6.17 -5.84
N ALA A 91 4.17 7.40 -5.32
CA ALA A 91 3.05 7.89 -4.52
C ALA A 91 1.81 8.10 -5.40
N GLY A 92 0.62 7.93 -4.84
CA GLY A 92 -0.63 8.34 -5.47
C GLY A 92 -0.78 9.86 -5.48
N GLY A 93 -1.36 10.39 -6.54
CA GLY A 93 -1.69 11.81 -6.66
C GLY A 93 -2.83 12.22 -5.72
N SER A 94 -2.82 13.48 -5.30
CA SER A 94 -3.90 14.05 -4.50
C SER A 94 -5.05 14.52 -5.38
N ALA A 95 -6.24 14.60 -4.79
CA ALA A 95 -7.43 15.14 -5.42
C ALA A 95 -7.40 16.65 -5.62
N GLY A 96 -8.28 17.13 -6.50
CA GLY A 96 -8.74 18.50 -6.53
C GLY A 96 -9.65 18.86 -5.35
N SER A 97 -9.81 20.18 -5.13
CA SER A 97 -10.40 20.75 -3.90
C SER A 97 -11.90 20.55 -3.70
N ASN A 98 -12.67 20.11 -4.70
CA ASN A 98 -14.14 20.18 -4.66
C ASN A 98 -14.85 18.82 -4.58
N ALA A 99 -14.29 17.76 -5.18
CA ALA A 99 -14.95 16.44 -5.21
C ALA A 99 -14.03 15.25 -5.51
N GLY A 100 -12.73 15.47 -5.76
CA GLY A 100 -11.84 14.43 -6.25
C GLY A 100 -11.43 13.44 -5.15
N THR A 101 -11.21 12.18 -5.51
CA THR A 101 -10.61 11.20 -4.59
C THR A 101 -9.10 11.25 -4.67
N GLY A 102 -8.44 10.95 -3.55
CA GLY A 102 -7.01 10.62 -3.57
C GLY A 102 -6.80 9.35 -4.39
N ALA A 103 -5.58 9.13 -4.83
CA ALA A 103 -5.24 7.96 -5.64
C ALA A 103 -4.33 6.99 -4.89
N ASN A 104 -4.30 5.73 -5.32
CA ASN A 104 -3.53 4.72 -4.64
C ASN A 104 -2.03 4.90 -4.87
N GLY A 105 -1.24 4.47 -3.89
CA GLY A 105 0.19 4.31 -4.08
C GLY A 105 0.52 3.09 -4.95
N GLY A 106 1.61 3.17 -5.70
CA GLY A 106 2.12 2.08 -6.51
C GLY A 106 2.79 1.01 -5.66
N ALA A 107 2.69 -0.26 -6.04
CA ALA A 107 3.41 -1.33 -5.36
C ALA A 107 4.93 -1.21 -5.55
N GLY A 108 5.71 -1.64 -4.56
CA GLY A 108 7.14 -1.84 -4.70
C GLY A 108 7.47 -3.05 -5.58
N GLY A 109 8.59 -2.99 -6.29
CA GLY A 109 9.10 -4.08 -7.10
C GLY A 109 9.72 -5.18 -6.25
N ALA A 110 9.70 -6.43 -6.73
CA ALA A 110 10.41 -7.51 -6.07
C ALA A 110 11.93 -7.45 -6.33
N GLY A 111 12.73 -7.92 -5.38
CA GLY A 111 14.17 -8.15 -5.54
C GLY A 111 14.50 -9.35 -6.43
N GLY A 112 15.78 -9.51 -6.74
CA GLY A 112 16.31 -10.59 -7.58
C GLY A 112 16.35 -11.94 -6.86
N LEU A 113 16.23 -13.03 -7.62
CA LEU A 113 15.98 -14.37 -7.06
C LEU A 113 17.00 -14.81 -6.00
N LEU A 114 18.28 -14.48 -6.17
CA LEU A 114 19.32 -14.94 -5.24
C LEU A 114 19.58 -13.89 -4.16
N PHE A 115 19.78 -12.64 -4.58
CA PHE A 115 19.99 -11.52 -3.68
C PHE A 115 19.23 -10.29 -4.17
N GLY A 116 18.49 -9.66 -3.27
CA GLY A 116 17.87 -8.39 -3.54
C GLY A 116 16.77 -8.09 -2.54
N ASP A 117 16.71 -6.86 -2.09
CA ASP A 117 15.63 -6.37 -1.25
C ASP A 117 14.41 -6.08 -2.12
N GLY A 118 13.23 -6.23 -1.54
CA GLY A 118 12.01 -5.72 -2.14
C GLY A 118 11.95 -4.19 -2.02
N GLY A 119 11.39 -3.53 -3.02
CA GLY A 119 11.15 -2.09 -2.95
C GLY A 119 9.98 -1.76 -2.02
N SER A 120 10.01 -0.60 -1.37
CA SER A 120 8.86 -0.13 -0.60
C SER A 120 7.66 0.21 -1.50
N GLY A 121 6.46 0.04 -0.97
CA GLY A 121 5.23 0.53 -1.59
C GLY A 121 5.12 2.05 -1.49
N GLY A 122 4.49 2.66 -2.48
CA GLY A 122 4.21 4.09 -2.49
C GLY A 122 3.05 4.45 -1.57
N GLY A 123 3.06 5.66 -1.02
CA GLY A 123 1.96 6.17 -0.23
C GLY A 123 0.74 6.55 -1.06
N ALA A 124 -0.44 6.53 -0.45
CA ALA A 124 -1.66 7.03 -1.06
C ALA A 124 -1.67 8.57 -1.17
N GLY A 125 -2.35 9.06 -2.21
CA GLY A 125 -2.74 10.46 -2.30
C GLY A 125 -3.96 10.77 -1.43
N ILE A 126 -4.12 12.06 -1.11
CA ILE A 126 -5.18 12.56 -0.23
C ILE A 126 -6.39 13.03 -1.05
N GLY A 127 -7.60 12.64 -0.66
CA GLY A 127 -8.85 13.10 -1.23
C GLY A 127 -9.32 14.45 -0.68
N PHE A 128 -10.33 15.06 -1.32
CA PHE A 128 -10.88 16.36 -0.91
C PHE A 128 -11.36 16.40 0.56
N ASN A 129 -11.91 15.28 1.05
CA ASN A 129 -12.35 15.14 2.44
C ASN A 129 -11.20 14.88 3.43
N GLY A 130 -9.93 14.99 2.99
CA GLY A 130 -8.75 14.67 3.80
C GLY A 130 -8.51 13.17 3.96
N LEU A 131 -9.38 12.31 3.43
CA LEU A 131 -9.20 10.86 3.50
C LEU A 131 -8.20 10.39 2.42
N PRO A 132 -7.15 9.65 2.79
CA PRO A 132 -6.23 9.03 1.83
C PRO A 132 -6.89 7.86 1.09
N ALA A 133 -6.36 7.52 -0.09
CA ALA A 133 -6.67 6.23 -0.74
C ALA A 133 -5.81 5.09 -0.14
N SER A 134 -5.67 3.95 -0.81
CA SER A 134 -4.83 2.84 -0.33
C SER A 134 -3.35 3.06 -0.62
N GLY A 135 -2.49 2.61 0.30
CA GLY A 135 -1.05 2.56 0.09
C GLY A 135 -0.68 1.38 -0.80
N GLY A 136 0.41 1.49 -1.55
CA GLY A 136 0.93 0.40 -2.37
C GLY A 136 1.55 -0.68 -1.50
N ALA A 137 1.44 -1.95 -1.91
CA ALA A 137 2.14 -3.03 -1.22
C ALA A 137 3.67 -2.90 -1.37
N GLY A 138 4.42 -3.32 -0.36
CA GLY A 138 5.85 -3.53 -0.46
C GLY A 138 6.18 -4.72 -1.36
N GLY A 139 7.34 -4.68 -1.98
CA GLY A 139 7.87 -5.75 -2.82
C GLY A 139 8.46 -6.88 -1.98
N ASN A 140 8.39 -8.11 -2.48
CA ASN A 140 9.10 -9.22 -1.85
C ASN A 140 10.60 -9.14 -2.13
N ALA A 141 11.41 -9.57 -1.18
CA ALA A 141 12.82 -9.82 -1.38
C ALA A 141 13.09 -10.96 -2.38
N GLY A 142 14.36 -11.13 -2.71
CA GLY A 142 14.92 -12.32 -3.31
C GLY A 142 14.69 -13.58 -2.47
N PHE A 143 14.75 -14.75 -3.11
CA PHE A 143 14.43 -16.01 -2.45
C PHE A 143 15.46 -16.41 -1.38
N LEU A 144 16.76 -16.21 -1.60
CA LEU A 144 17.78 -16.61 -0.61
C LEU A 144 18.07 -15.51 0.40
N VAL A 145 18.44 -14.32 -0.08
CA VAL A 145 18.85 -13.20 0.75
C VAL A 145 18.16 -11.91 0.31
N GLY A 146 17.54 -11.23 1.27
CA GLY A 146 17.05 -9.87 1.09
C GLY A 146 15.93 -9.51 2.06
N ASN A 147 15.77 -8.21 2.28
CA ASN A 147 14.71 -7.66 3.11
C ASN A 147 13.44 -7.47 2.30
N GLY A 148 12.29 -7.77 2.92
CA GLY A 148 11.00 -7.40 2.34
C GLY A 148 10.84 -5.88 2.34
N GLY A 149 10.17 -5.35 1.32
CA GLY A 149 9.85 -3.92 1.26
C GLY A 149 8.66 -3.58 2.15
N ASP A 150 8.66 -2.38 2.71
CA ASP A 150 7.56 -1.91 3.56
C ASP A 150 6.31 -1.58 2.73
N GLY A 151 5.14 -1.77 3.32
CA GLY A 151 3.89 -1.27 2.76
C GLY A 151 3.81 0.25 2.78
N GLY A 152 3.17 0.83 1.77
CA GLY A 152 2.89 2.26 1.71
C GLY A 152 1.80 2.70 2.70
N PHE A 153 1.82 3.95 3.10
CA PHE A 153 0.77 4.54 3.94
C PHE A 153 -0.53 4.76 3.14
N GLY A 154 -1.69 4.68 3.79
CA GLY A 154 -2.99 4.97 3.18
C GLY A 154 -4.13 4.60 4.12
N PHE A 155 -5.39 4.67 3.66
CA PHE A 155 -6.55 4.31 4.47
C PHE A 155 -6.64 2.82 4.77
N SER A 156 -6.29 1.96 3.81
CA SER A 156 -6.12 0.50 3.99
C SER A 156 -4.66 0.04 4.00
N GLY A 157 -3.73 0.96 3.70
CA GLY A 157 -2.29 0.72 3.75
C GLY A 157 -1.79 -0.31 2.75
N GLY A 158 -0.48 -0.38 2.62
CA GLY A 158 0.20 -1.40 1.85
C GLY A 158 0.44 -2.65 2.68
N ALA A 159 0.23 -3.82 2.07
CA ALA A 159 0.77 -5.06 2.62
C ALA A 159 2.29 -5.00 2.61
N ALA A 160 2.91 -5.57 3.64
CA ALA A 160 4.36 -5.71 3.72
C ALA A 160 4.89 -6.81 2.77
N GLY A 161 6.07 -6.57 2.22
CA GLY A 161 6.83 -7.53 1.44
C GLY A 161 7.50 -8.60 2.29
N LYS A 162 7.65 -9.81 1.76
CA LYS A 162 8.32 -10.94 2.42
C LYS A 162 9.84 -10.80 2.36
N ALA A 163 10.53 -11.19 3.43
CA ALA A 163 11.97 -11.42 3.44
C ALA A 163 12.39 -12.60 2.55
N GLY A 164 13.69 -12.70 2.29
CA GLY A 164 14.29 -13.91 1.76
C GLY A 164 14.19 -15.07 2.74
N VAL A 165 14.15 -16.29 2.21
CA VAL A 165 13.86 -17.50 3.00
C VAL A 165 14.98 -17.79 3.99
N LEU A 166 16.25 -17.50 3.68
CA LEU A 166 17.36 -17.81 4.57
C LEU A 166 17.75 -16.59 5.40
N ILE A 167 17.99 -15.46 4.74
CA ILE A 167 18.50 -14.24 5.37
C ILE A 167 17.67 -13.04 4.93
N GLY A 168 17.19 -12.25 5.87
CA GLY A 168 16.55 -10.97 5.59
C GLY A 168 15.51 -10.57 6.61
N ASN A 169 15.27 -9.28 6.74
CA ASN A 169 14.20 -8.76 7.58
C ASN A 169 12.86 -8.77 6.82
N GLY A 170 11.77 -9.07 7.51
CA GLY A 170 10.45 -8.89 6.94
C GLY A 170 10.12 -7.41 6.79
N GLY A 171 9.32 -7.06 5.79
CA GLY A 171 8.84 -5.70 5.61
C GLY A 171 7.81 -5.31 6.68
N ASP A 172 7.71 -4.01 6.93
CA ASP A 172 6.74 -3.42 7.83
C ASP A 172 5.38 -3.21 7.13
N GLY A 173 4.29 -3.41 7.87
CA GLY A 173 2.95 -3.11 7.39
C GLY A 173 2.78 -1.62 7.13
N GLY A 174 2.01 -1.26 6.10
CA GLY A 174 1.74 0.14 5.78
C GLY A 174 1.04 0.87 6.91
N LEU A 175 1.57 2.04 7.30
CA LEU A 175 1.11 2.79 8.47
C LEU A 175 -0.41 3.00 8.50
N ASP A 176 -0.96 2.99 9.72
CA ASP A 176 -2.31 3.40 10.12
C ASP A 176 -3.49 2.49 9.77
N THR A 177 -3.20 1.26 9.34
CA THR A 177 -4.17 0.40 8.64
C THR A 177 -4.36 -0.98 9.24
N GLY A 178 -3.67 -1.27 10.34
CA GLY A 178 -3.68 -2.60 10.94
C GLY A 178 -2.99 -3.68 10.08
N GLN A 179 -2.23 -3.28 9.05
CA GLN A 179 -1.48 -4.23 8.22
C GLN A 179 -0.38 -4.90 9.03
N SER A 180 -0.29 -6.22 8.92
CA SER A 180 0.74 -6.98 9.62
C SER A 180 2.09 -6.83 8.93
N GLY A 181 3.16 -6.79 9.73
CA GLY A 181 4.51 -6.98 9.23
C GLY A 181 4.73 -8.43 8.80
N THR A 182 5.75 -8.68 7.98
CA THR A 182 6.09 -10.04 7.56
C THR A 182 7.20 -10.65 8.38
N ALA A 183 7.30 -11.98 8.37
CA ALA A 183 8.40 -12.67 9.03
C ALA A 183 9.74 -12.39 8.33
N GLY A 184 10.81 -12.39 9.13
CA GLY A 184 12.19 -12.44 8.64
C GLY A 184 12.55 -13.81 8.07
N GLY A 185 13.76 -13.92 7.52
CA GLY A 185 14.33 -15.15 7.01
C GLY A 185 14.54 -16.19 8.10
N PHE A 186 14.51 -17.47 7.74
CA PHE A 186 14.52 -18.58 8.68
C PHE A 186 15.80 -18.66 9.52
N LEU A 187 16.97 -18.33 8.95
CA LEU A 187 18.25 -18.42 9.66
C LEU A 187 18.58 -17.12 10.36
N TYR A 188 18.58 -16.01 9.62
CA TYR A 188 18.89 -14.69 10.14
C TYR A 188 17.88 -13.66 9.63
N GLY A 189 17.25 -12.92 10.54
CA GLY A 189 16.30 -11.90 10.14
C GLY A 189 15.34 -11.51 11.24
N ASN A 190 15.04 -10.22 11.32
CA ASN A 190 13.98 -9.71 12.18
C ASN A 190 12.65 -9.75 11.44
N GLY A 191 11.55 -9.98 12.18
CA GLY A 191 10.22 -9.74 11.64
C GLY A 191 9.95 -8.25 11.48
N GLY A 192 9.17 -7.88 10.48
CA GLY A 192 8.71 -6.51 10.28
C GLY A 192 7.63 -6.11 11.29
N ALA A 193 7.53 -4.83 11.58
CA ALA A 193 6.52 -4.26 12.45
C ALA A 193 5.12 -4.30 11.80
N GLY A 194 4.10 -4.56 12.62
CA GLY A 194 2.72 -4.34 12.25
C GLY A 194 2.36 -2.86 12.38
N ALA A 195 1.53 -2.37 11.47
CA ALA A 195 1.03 -1.01 11.49
C ALA A 195 0.00 -0.80 12.59
N ASN A 196 0.00 0.38 13.20
CA ASN A 196 -1.11 0.82 14.05
C ASN A 196 -2.42 0.82 13.24
N ALA A 197 -3.55 0.77 13.93
CA ALA A 197 -4.87 1.00 13.33
C ALA A 197 -5.43 2.34 13.81
N LEU A 198 -5.92 3.16 12.88
CA LEU A 198 -6.55 4.45 13.20
C LEU A 198 -8.09 4.39 13.20
N ALA A 199 -8.67 3.38 12.56
CA ALA A 199 -10.11 3.23 12.48
C ALA A 199 -10.68 2.51 13.73
N PRO A 200 -11.75 3.03 14.37
CA PRO A 200 -12.40 2.37 15.50
C PRO A 200 -12.81 0.93 15.16
N GLY A 201 -12.53 0.00 16.07
CA GLY A 201 -12.85 -1.42 15.89
C GLY A 201 -11.86 -2.20 15.00
N VAL A 202 -10.84 -1.54 14.42
CA VAL A 202 -9.76 -2.22 13.71
C VAL A 202 -8.62 -2.50 14.69
N VAL A 203 -8.17 -3.76 14.74
CA VAL A 203 -7.00 -4.16 15.52
C VAL A 203 -5.73 -3.69 14.83
N GLY A 204 -4.71 -3.31 15.60
CA GLY A 204 -3.39 -3.07 15.04
C GLY A 204 -2.83 -4.35 14.41
N GLY A 205 -1.94 -4.19 13.43
CA GLY A 205 -1.36 -5.29 12.69
C GLY A 205 -0.43 -6.12 13.55
N ASN A 206 -0.32 -7.41 13.27
CA ASN A 206 0.65 -8.24 13.97
C ASN A 206 2.07 -7.87 13.52
N GLY A 207 3.02 -7.94 14.45
CA GLY A 207 4.42 -8.01 14.07
C GLY A 207 4.74 -9.34 13.40
N GLY A 208 5.75 -9.35 12.54
CA GLY A 208 6.28 -10.56 11.95
C GLY A 208 7.14 -11.36 12.92
N ASN A 209 7.31 -12.66 12.66
CA ASN A 209 8.25 -13.48 13.43
C ASN A 209 9.69 -13.21 12.99
N GLY A 210 10.64 -13.25 13.92
CA GLY A 210 12.06 -13.33 13.59
C GLY A 210 12.47 -14.74 13.13
N GLY A 211 13.66 -14.85 12.55
CA GLY A 211 14.32 -16.12 12.26
C GLY A 211 14.91 -16.79 13.50
N LEU A 212 15.67 -17.88 13.27
CA LEU A 212 16.44 -18.56 14.31
C LEU A 212 17.37 -17.58 15.04
N ILE A 213 18.00 -16.68 14.29
CA ILE A 213 18.77 -15.54 14.80
C ILE A 213 18.05 -14.26 14.37
N GLY A 214 17.27 -13.70 15.27
CA GLY A 214 16.56 -12.46 15.04
C GLY A 214 15.48 -12.22 16.08
N HIS A 215 14.84 -11.06 15.98
CA HIS A 215 13.74 -10.66 16.85
C HIS A 215 12.43 -10.60 16.07
N GLY A 216 11.31 -10.87 16.74
CA GLY A 216 10.00 -10.56 16.17
C GLY A 216 9.82 -9.05 16.00
N GLY A 217 8.97 -8.67 15.05
CA GLY A 217 8.55 -7.30 14.85
C GLY A 217 7.55 -6.87 15.92
N ALA A 218 7.48 -5.56 16.18
CA ALA A 218 6.48 -5.01 17.07
C ALA A 218 5.07 -5.15 16.47
N GLY A 219 4.07 -5.43 17.30
CA GLY A 219 2.67 -5.31 16.90
C GLY A 219 2.22 -3.86 16.84
N GLY A 220 1.26 -3.58 15.96
CA GLY A 220 0.57 -2.31 15.87
C GLY A 220 -0.41 -2.10 17.02
N ARG A 221 -0.60 -0.84 17.41
CA ARG A 221 -1.57 -0.45 18.43
C ARG A 221 -2.96 -0.32 17.81
N ALA A 222 -3.98 -0.76 18.53
CA ALA A 222 -5.37 -0.39 18.23
C ALA A 222 -5.64 1.06 18.66
N PRO A 223 -6.60 1.77 18.04
CA PRO A 223 -6.99 3.07 18.54
C PRO A 223 -7.59 2.87 19.93
N THR A 224 -7.08 3.61 20.91
CA THR A 224 -7.67 3.61 22.25
C THR A 224 -9.14 4.03 22.09
N ALA A 225 -10.08 3.18 22.51
CA ALA A 225 -11.48 3.57 22.59
C ALA A 225 -11.54 4.94 23.30
N PRO A 226 -12.40 5.89 22.87
CA PRO A 226 -12.63 7.07 23.67
C PRO A 226 -13.02 6.56 25.05
N THR A 227 -12.16 6.80 26.03
CA THR A 227 -12.49 6.52 27.42
C THR A 227 -13.82 7.21 27.64
N ALA A 228 -14.87 6.41 27.89
CA ALA A 228 -16.11 6.97 28.42
C ALA A 228 -15.69 7.92 29.54
N PRO A 229 -16.20 9.17 29.59
CA PRO A 229 -15.87 10.07 30.68
C PRO A 229 -16.05 9.29 31.97
N PRO A 230 -15.07 9.34 32.91
CA PRO A 230 -15.18 8.58 34.15
C PRO A 230 -16.57 8.85 34.70
N ALA A 231 -17.35 7.78 34.91
CA ALA A 231 -18.69 7.90 35.45
C ALA A 231 -18.59 8.90 36.60
N ALA A 232 -19.30 10.03 36.45
CA ALA A 232 -19.26 11.11 37.42
C ALA A 232 -19.35 10.49 38.80
N THR A 233 -18.38 10.80 39.66
CA THR A 233 -18.32 10.33 41.04
C THR A 233 -19.70 10.53 41.64
N ALA A 234 -20.48 9.43 41.74
CA ALA A 234 -21.74 9.47 42.45
C ALA A 234 -21.38 9.88 43.87
N ALA A 235 -21.92 11.01 44.29
CA ALA A 235 -21.70 11.59 45.60
C ALA A 235 -21.92 10.51 46.68
N MET A 236 -21.00 10.48 47.63
CA MET A 236 -21.01 9.59 48.78
C MET A 236 -22.37 9.68 49.51
N ALA A 237 -23.02 8.54 49.63
CA ALA A 237 -23.96 8.24 50.71
C ALA A 237 -23.48 6.94 51.38
N ASP A 238 -23.54 6.94 52.71
CA ASP A 238 -22.74 6.15 53.63
C ASP A 238 -22.64 4.63 53.43
N CYS A 239 -21.44 4.14 53.81
CA CYS A 239 -21.01 2.76 54.12
C CYS A 239 -20.61 1.80 52.96
N CYS A 240 -19.29 1.55 52.92
CA CYS A 240 -18.56 0.42 52.33
C CYS A 240 -18.37 0.38 50.80
N THR A 241 -17.16 0.74 50.33
CA THR A 241 -16.68 0.38 48.98
C THR A 241 -15.32 -0.33 49.04
N ALA A 242 -15.29 -1.56 48.54
CA ALA A 242 -14.08 -2.22 48.08
C ALA A 242 -13.72 -1.63 46.71
N THR A 243 -12.45 -1.26 46.53
CA THR A 243 -11.91 -0.82 45.25
C THR A 243 -11.87 -2.01 44.28
N ALA A 244 -12.82 -2.13 43.37
CA ALA A 244 -12.67 -2.99 42.21
C ALA A 244 -11.67 -2.33 41.26
N GLY A 245 -10.45 -2.88 41.19
CA GLY A 245 -9.49 -2.53 40.14
C GLY A 245 -10.05 -2.87 38.75
N PRO A 246 -9.58 -2.20 37.68
CA PRO A 246 -10.11 -2.43 36.35
C PRO A 246 -9.95 -3.89 35.94
N ALA A 247 -10.98 -4.42 35.26
CA ALA A 247 -11.01 -5.77 34.73
C ALA A 247 -9.74 -6.03 33.90
N ALA A 248 -8.94 -7.01 34.32
CA ALA A 248 -7.87 -7.54 33.50
C ALA A 248 -8.49 -8.07 32.20
N THR A 249 -8.20 -7.44 31.07
CA THR A 249 -8.48 -8.02 29.76
C THR A 249 -7.67 -9.30 29.62
N ALA A 250 -8.39 -10.41 29.49
CA ALA A 250 -7.83 -11.73 29.25
C ALA A 250 -6.88 -11.67 28.05
N GLY A 251 -5.61 -12.07 28.25
CA GLY A 251 -4.69 -12.33 27.15
C GLY A 251 -5.20 -13.52 26.32
N PRO A 252 -4.99 -13.55 24.99
CA PRO A 252 -5.42 -14.68 24.18
C PRO A 252 -4.62 -15.92 24.57
N ALA A 253 -5.34 -17.05 24.61
CA ALA A 253 -4.90 -18.35 25.09
C ALA A 253 -3.64 -18.85 24.38
N ALA A 254 -2.62 -19.22 25.17
CA ALA A 254 -1.55 -20.06 24.70
C ALA A 254 -2.12 -21.46 24.38
N THR A 255 -2.16 -21.83 23.10
CA THR A 255 -2.35 -23.23 22.71
C THR A 255 -1.11 -24.02 23.09
N ALA A 256 -1.29 -24.91 24.08
CA ALA A 256 -0.29 -25.84 24.60
C ALA A 256 0.23 -26.81 23.51
N GLY A 257 1.56 -26.95 23.43
CA GLY A 257 2.21 -28.10 22.79
C GLY A 257 2.29 -29.29 23.75
N PRO A 258 2.45 -30.53 23.26
CA PRO A 258 2.29 -31.72 24.08
C PRO A 258 3.53 -32.02 24.96
N HIS A 259 3.23 -32.20 26.24
CA HIS A 259 3.88 -33.01 27.29
C HIS A 259 5.35 -33.45 27.15
N ARG A 260 6.17 -33.04 28.13
CA ARG A 260 7.05 -33.98 28.83
C ARG A 260 6.93 -33.81 30.35
N GLU A 261 6.88 -34.96 30.98
CA GLU A 261 6.61 -35.25 32.39
C GLU A 261 7.72 -34.72 33.32
N SER A 262 7.33 -34.13 34.45
CA SER A 262 7.96 -34.41 35.75
C SER A 262 7.07 -33.85 36.85
N GLU A 263 6.91 -34.68 37.86
CA GLU A 263 5.96 -34.62 38.96
C GLU A 263 6.27 -33.46 39.91
N ASP A 264 5.30 -32.58 40.20
CA ASP A 264 5.18 -32.02 41.54
C ASP A 264 3.73 -31.60 41.87
N LYS A 265 3.43 -31.64 43.17
CA LYS A 265 2.15 -31.94 43.81
C LYS A 265 1.01 -30.93 43.61
N LEU A 266 -0.22 -31.47 43.56
CA LEU A 266 -1.51 -30.78 43.63
C LEU A 266 -1.78 -30.17 45.04
N GLU A 267 -2.15 -28.87 45.02
CA GLU A 267 -3.22 -28.18 45.79
C GLU A 267 -3.05 -27.93 47.32
N PRO A 268 -3.78 -26.96 47.93
CA PRO A 268 -4.03 -25.56 47.51
C PRO A 268 -3.87 -24.57 48.70
N ALA A 269 -3.58 -23.28 48.40
CA ALA A 269 -3.68 -22.22 49.40
C ALA A 269 -4.67 -21.14 48.95
N ALA A 270 -5.94 -21.38 49.27
CA ALA A 270 -6.91 -20.31 49.49
C ALA A 270 -6.51 -19.57 50.78
N THR A 271 -6.42 -18.24 50.74
CA THR A 271 -6.60 -17.43 51.95
C THR A 271 -7.89 -16.64 51.78
N ALA A 272 -8.85 -16.98 52.62
CA ALA A 272 -10.16 -16.35 52.73
C ALA A 272 -10.05 -14.92 53.26
N ALA A 273 -10.89 -14.03 52.75
CA ALA A 273 -11.44 -12.92 53.54
C ALA A 273 -12.92 -13.20 53.76
N THR A 274 -13.26 -13.55 55.00
CA THR A 274 -14.62 -13.66 55.51
C THR A 274 -15.21 -12.27 55.72
N ALA A 275 -16.34 -11.98 55.09
CA ALA A 275 -17.27 -10.95 55.54
C ALA A 275 -18.67 -11.57 55.64
N SER A 276 -19.15 -11.61 56.88
CA SER A 276 -20.42 -12.15 57.33
C SER A 276 -21.57 -11.20 57.00
N GLY A 277 -22.63 -11.72 56.37
CA GLY A 277 -24.01 -11.23 56.51
C GLY A 277 -24.43 -10.03 55.65
N CYS A 278 -25.09 -10.31 54.52
CA CYS A 278 -26.29 -9.60 54.09
C CYS A 278 -27.01 -10.41 53.01
N SER A 279 -28.28 -10.71 53.25
CA SER A 279 -29.15 -11.57 52.45
C SER A 279 -30.11 -10.75 51.58
N ALA A 280 -30.58 -11.39 50.48
CA ALA A 280 -31.66 -11.00 49.56
C ALA A 280 -31.25 -10.03 48.42
N ALA A 281 -31.72 -10.13 47.18
CA ALA A 281 -32.57 -11.08 46.47
C ALA A 281 -32.30 -10.91 44.96
N ALA A 282 -32.39 -12.00 44.20
CA ALA A 282 -32.44 -11.93 42.74
C ALA A 282 -33.82 -11.43 42.27
N ALA A 283 -33.84 -10.50 41.32
CA ALA A 283 -35.00 -10.12 40.51
C ALA A 283 -34.50 -9.41 39.22
N PRO A 284 -35.26 -9.47 38.10
CA PRO A 284 -34.77 -10.18 36.91
C PRO A 284 -34.38 -9.29 35.72
N ALA A 285 -33.91 -9.96 34.67
CA ALA A 285 -33.67 -9.44 33.33
C ALA A 285 -34.79 -8.48 32.85
N GLY A 286 -34.41 -7.23 32.60
CA GLY A 286 -35.23 -6.26 31.90
C GLY A 286 -35.00 -6.37 30.40
N LEU A 287 -36.02 -6.85 29.69
CA LEU A 287 -36.14 -6.81 28.24
C LEU A 287 -35.87 -5.40 27.69
N ALA A 288 -34.96 -5.29 26.71
CA ALA A 288 -35.00 -4.21 25.74
C ALA A 288 -35.50 -4.77 24.41
N ALA A 289 -36.57 -4.16 23.93
CA ALA A 289 -37.47 -4.62 22.91
C ALA A 289 -36.83 -4.76 21.51
N THR A 290 -37.15 -5.88 20.87
CA THR A 290 -37.39 -6.01 19.42
C THR A 290 -38.52 -5.05 19.01
N GLU A 291 -38.38 -4.19 17.99
CA GLU A 291 -38.70 -4.41 16.56
C GLU A 291 -38.74 -3.02 15.84
N PRO A 292 -38.90 -2.91 14.49
CA PRO A 292 -38.73 -3.91 13.44
C PRO A 292 -37.85 -3.44 12.25
N ALA A 293 -37.27 -4.42 11.55
CA ALA A 293 -36.74 -4.26 10.20
C ALA A 293 -37.90 -4.17 9.19
N HIS A 294 -37.76 -3.28 8.19
CA HIS A 294 -38.55 -3.33 6.96
C HIS A 294 -37.60 -3.39 5.74
N PRO A 295 -38.04 -4.01 4.62
CA PRO A 295 -37.27 -5.05 3.95
C PRO A 295 -36.70 -4.60 2.60
N ALA A 296 -35.58 -5.22 2.20
CA ALA A 296 -35.05 -5.14 0.84
C ALA A 296 -35.79 -6.15 -0.07
N PRO A 297 -36.08 -5.80 -1.35
CA PRO A 297 -36.74 -6.72 -2.27
C PRO A 297 -35.76 -7.76 -2.86
N ALA A 298 -36.27 -8.98 -3.02
CA ALA A 298 -35.57 -10.16 -3.51
C ALA A 298 -35.49 -10.23 -5.05
N GLY A 299 -34.38 -10.80 -5.53
CA GLY A 299 -34.18 -11.29 -6.91
C GLY A 299 -32.93 -12.18 -6.97
N PRO A 300 -32.88 -13.23 -7.81
CA PRO A 300 -32.79 -14.60 -7.30
C PRO A 300 -31.40 -15.24 -7.34
N ALA A 301 -31.24 -16.24 -6.47
CA ALA A 301 -30.07 -17.08 -6.29
C ALA A 301 -29.86 -18.12 -7.40
N GLY A 302 -28.59 -18.45 -7.65
CA GLY A 302 -28.16 -19.80 -8.01
C GLY A 302 -27.07 -19.88 -9.08
N ARG A 303 -25.84 -20.21 -8.68
CA ARG A 303 -25.31 -21.60 -8.68
C ARG A 303 -23.79 -21.62 -8.43
N VAL A 304 -23.40 -22.56 -7.58
CA VAL A 304 -22.04 -23.08 -7.39
C VAL A 304 -21.68 -23.99 -8.58
N ALA A 305 -20.46 -23.86 -9.13
CA ALA A 305 -19.66 -24.96 -9.68
C ALA A 305 -18.24 -24.50 -10.06
N THR A 306 -17.22 -25.24 -9.62
CA THR A 306 -15.88 -25.31 -10.20
C THR A 306 -15.79 -26.52 -11.18
N PRO A 307 -14.63 -26.83 -11.80
CA PRO A 307 -14.22 -26.44 -13.15
C PRO A 307 -14.26 -27.62 -14.16
N ARG A 308 -14.34 -27.35 -15.47
CA ARG A 308 -13.93 -28.30 -16.51
C ARG A 308 -13.37 -27.62 -17.77
N ASP A 309 -12.31 -28.26 -18.25
CA ASP A 309 -11.50 -28.02 -19.43
C ASP A 309 -12.22 -28.18 -20.78
N SER A 310 -11.62 -27.53 -21.78
CA SER A 310 -11.43 -27.95 -23.18
C SER A 310 -12.59 -27.97 -24.20
N ALA A 311 -12.44 -27.04 -25.15
CA ALA A 311 -12.40 -27.24 -26.61
C ALA A 311 -13.69 -27.32 -27.45
N THR A 312 -13.61 -26.52 -28.54
CA THR A 312 -14.18 -26.70 -29.89
C THR A 312 -15.70 -26.66 -30.07
N GLU A 313 -16.20 -25.56 -30.65
CA GLU A 313 -16.71 -25.47 -32.04
C GLU A 313 -17.34 -24.08 -32.28
N GLY A 314 -17.02 -23.46 -33.42
CA GLY A 314 -17.83 -22.41 -34.04
C GLY A 314 -18.09 -22.81 -35.50
N PRO A 315 -18.66 -21.95 -36.36
CA PRO A 315 -19.38 -20.70 -36.13
C PRO A 315 -20.78 -20.69 -36.79
N ALA A 316 -21.62 -19.70 -36.47
CA ALA A 316 -22.74 -19.30 -37.32
C ALA A 316 -22.77 -17.76 -37.43
N GLU A 317 -22.80 -17.31 -38.67
CA GLU A 317 -22.57 -15.95 -39.17
C GLU A 317 -23.73 -14.95 -38.96
N PRO A 318 -23.50 -13.64 -39.26
CA PRO A 318 -24.20 -12.50 -38.65
C PRO A 318 -25.33 -11.92 -39.50
N ALA A 319 -26.18 -11.12 -38.84
CA ALA A 319 -27.20 -10.30 -39.50
C ALA A 319 -26.65 -8.94 -39.96
N VAL A 320 -27.08 -8.60 -41.17
CA VAL A 320 -26.69 -7.51 -42.07
C VAL A 320 -27.31 -6.16 -41.69
N THR A 321 -26.55 -5.07 -41.83
CA THR A 321 -27.05 -3.77 -42.33
C THR A 321 -25.99 -3.11 -43.21
N GLU A 322 -26.38 -2.75 -44.43
CA GLU A 322 -25.54 -2.32 -45.55
C GLU A 322 -24.94 -0.88 -45.45
N PRO A 323 -23.89 -0.59 -46.24
CA PRO A 323 -23.35 0.74 -46.49
C PRO A 323 -23.84 1.35 -47.83
N THR A 324 -23.94 2.67 -47.92
CA THR A 324 -24.09 3.38 -49.20
C THR A 324 -22.73 3.79 -49.78
N SER A 325 -22.53 3.43 -51.05
CA SER A 325 -21.50 3.86 -52.04
C SER A 325 -21.49 5.39 -52.24
N SER A 326 -20.57 6.10 -52.90
CA SER A 326 -19.59 5.91 -54.00
C SER A 326 -18.72 7.19 -54.01
N GLY A 327 -17.50 7.33 -54.54
CA GLY A 327 -16.74 6.56 -55.51
C GLY A 327 -15.32 7.13 -55.67
N ALA A 328 -14.47 6.36 -56.35
CA ALA A 328 -13.07 6.66 -56.63
C ALA A 328 -12.88 7.29 -58.02
N VAL A 329 -11.96 8.24 -58.16
CA VAL A 329 -11.15 8.46 -59.38
C VAL A 329 -9.77 9.02 -58.98
N ALA A 330 -8.71 8.28 -59.31
CA ALA A 330 -7.35 8.77 -59.59
C ALA A 330 -7.08 8.50 -61.10
N PRO A 331 -5.93 8.84 -61.74
CA PRO A 331 -4.67 9.42 -61.22
C PRO A 331 -4.02 10.47 -62.18
N ALA A 332 -2.87 11.05 -61.76
CA ALA A 332 -1.60 11.14 -62.54
C ALA A 332 -0.76 12.39 -62.20
N GLY A 333 0.55 12.21 -62.03
CA GLY A 333 1.56 13.25 -62.31
C GLY A 333 2.50 13.66 -61.16
N MET A 334 3.53 12.85 -60.88
CA MET A 334 4.86 13.36 -60.45
C MET A 334 5.59 13.95 -61.68
N PRO A 335 6.75 14.67 -61.60
CA PRO A 335 7.67 14.85 -60.46
C PRO A 335 8.20 16.31 -60.25
N GLY A 336 8.95 16.55 -59.17
CA GLY A 336 9.78 17.76 -59.06
C GLY A 336 10.40 18.02 -57.68
N SER A 337 11.68 17.67 -57.56
CA SER A 337 12.58 17.82 -56.41
C SER A 337 12.74 19.25 -55.87
N SER A 338 12.97 19.39 -54.56
CA SER A 338 14.14 20.12 -54.03
C SER A 338 14.25 19.96 -52.51
N ALA A 339 15.43 19.51 -52.09
CA ALA A 339 15.89 19.47 -50.71
C ALA A 339 16.62 20.78 -50.39
N THR A 340 16.47 21.32 -49.18
CA THR A 340 17.60 21.94 -48.44
C THR A 340 17.27 22.04 -46.93
N PRO A 341 18.28 21.90 -46.04
CA PRO A 341 18.08 21.56 -44.63
C PRO A 341 18.48 22.68 -43.64
N ALA A 342 18.33 22.33 -42.36
CA ALA A 342 18.65 23.07 -41.14
C ALA A 342 20.03 23.76 -41.12
N THR A 343 20.04 24.97 -40.57
CA THR A 343 21.24 25.75 -40.25
C THR A 343 21.82 25.31 -38.90
N ALA A 344 23.03 24.77 -38.91
CA ALA A 344 23.91 24.61 -37.77
C ALA A 344 24.75 25.88 -37.59
N ALA A 345 24.86 26.38 -36.34
CA ALA A 345 25.82 27.41 -35.97
C ALA A 345 27.03 26.78 -35.25
N THR A 346 28.18 27.38 -35.51
CA THR A 346 29.56 26.91 -35.39
C THR A 346 30.17 26.93 -33.98
N ARG A 347 31.31 26.24 -33.84
CA ARG A 347 32.15 25.99 -32.65
C ARG A 347 33.37 26.95 -32.58
N GLU A 348 33.67 27.46 -31.37
CA GLU A 348 34.99 27.68 -30.69
C GLU A 348 36.09 28.67 -31.23
N PRO A 349 37.16 29.09 -30.48
CA PRO A 349 37.63 28.72 -29.09
C PRO A 349 38.25 29.84 -28.17
N ALA A 350 38.63 29.42 -26.93
CA ALA A 350 39.80 29.83 -26.08
C ALA A 350 39.69 30.90 -24.94
N ALA A 351 40.31 30.57 -23.79
CA ALA A 351 40.28 31.14 -22.42
C ALA A 351 41.46 32.12 -22.12
N PRO A 352 41.97 32.37 -20.86
CA PRO A 352 41.40 32.49 -19.50
C PRO A 352 41.89 33.79 -18.74
N SER A 353 41.34 34.11 -17.56
CA SER A 353 42.10 34.76 -16.44
C SER A 353 41.29 34.81 -15.14
N THR A 354 41.94 34.41 -14.03
CA THR A 354 41.47 34.50 -12.63
C THR A 354 42.11 35.73 -11.92
N PRO A 355 41.93 35.95 -10.60
CA PRO A 355 41.06 36.94 -9.94
C PRO A 355 41.88 38.09 -9.27
N PRO A 356 41.29 38.97 -8.42
CA PRO A 356 41.31 38.70 -6.97
C PRO A 356 40.17 39.31 -6.11
N GLU A 357 40.10 38.80 -4.86
CA GLU A 357 39.83 39.47 -3.56
C GLU A 357 38.49 40.19 -3.27
N VAL A 358 37.66 39.70 -2.33
CA VAL A 358 37.66 39.87 -0.84
C VAL A 358 36.84 41.07 -0.36
N ALA A 359 35.85 40.75 0.51
CA ALA A 359 35.27 41.51 1.64
C ALA A 359 33.73 41.32 1.64
N ALA A 360 33.17 40.36 2.38
CA ALA A 360 32.90 40.40 3.82
C ALA A 360 32.15 41.66 4.29
N ALA A 361 30.88 41.48 4.71
CA ALA A 361 30.31 41.95 5.99
C ALA A 361 28.80 42.28 5.89
N THR A 362 27.94 41.41 6.43
CA THR A 362 26.91 41.81 7.41
C THR A 362 27.61 42.44 8.63
N PRO A 363 27.00 43.32 9.46
CA PRO A 363 25.59 43.29 9.88
C PRO A 363 24.90 44.66 10.15
N ARG A 364 23.56 44.66 10.24
CA ARG A 364 22.75 45.07 11.41
C ARG A 364 21.27 44.91 11.12
#